data_AF-A0AA88UUW1-F1
#
_entry.id   AF-A0AA88UUW1-F1
#
_cell.length_a   1.000
_cell.length_b   1.000
_cell.length_c   1.000
_cell.angle_alpha   90.00
_cell.angle_beta   90.00
_cell.angle_gamma   90.00
#
_symmetry.space_group_name_H-M   'P 1'
#
loop_
_entity.id
_entity.type
_entity.pdbx_description
1 polymer ?
#
loop_
_entity_poly.entity_id
_entity_poly.type
_entity_poly.pdbx_seq_one_letter_code
_entity_poly.pdbx_strand_id
1 'polypeptide(L)'
;MEAEPKKRRRFRAPPRRVAPTSVRKEDTAETAVHVAQRSGVHPAVQQARDFAVAQAQQEGCTGNFKSFDSPFGNFLLPVIPTRAELGG
;
A
#
# COMPACT_ATOMS: atom_id res chain seq x y z
N MET A 1 -31.59 10.15 -47.77
CA MET A 1 -30.47 10.43 -46.85
C MET A 1 -31.02 10.27 -45.45
N GLU A 2 -30.62 9.23 -44.73
CA GLU A 2 -30.91 9.09 -43.31
C GLU A 2 -29.67 8.47 -42.66
N ALA A 3 -29.05 9.19 -41.73
CA ALA A 3 -27.81 8.79 -41.09
C ALA A 3 -28.13 8.09 -39.76
N GLU A 4 -27.76 6.82 -39.64
CA GLU A 4 -27.87 6.06 -38.39
C GLU A 4 -27.02 6.72 -37.27
N PRO A 5 -27.56 6.96 -36.06
CA PRO A 5 -26.78 7.52 -34.97
C PRO A 5 -25.80 6.49 -34.43
N LYS A 6 -24.50 6.74 -34.67
CA LYS A 6 -23.38 5.93 -34.19
C LYS A 6 -23.35 5.89 -32.66
N LYS A 7 -23.97 4.86 -32.08
CA LYS A 7 -24.00 4.61 -30.63
C LYS A 7 -22.57 4.44 -30.11
N ARG A 8 -22.10 5.44 -29.36
CA ARG A 8 -20.81 5.41 -28.66
C ARG A 8 -20.84 4.28 -27.64
N ARG A 9 -20.09 3.21 -27.89
CA ARG A 9 -19.90 2.08 -26.97
C ARG A 9 -19.30 2.65 -25.68
N ARG A 10 -20.12 2.81 -24.63
CA ARG A 10 -19.61 3.18 -23.31
C ARG A 10 -18.65 2.07 -22.91
N PHE A 11 -17.37 2.40 -22.76
CA PHE A 11 -16.43 1.51 -22.10
C PHE A 11 -17.01 1.24 -20.72
N ARG A 12 -17.57 0.03 -20.54
CA ARG A 12 -17.98 -0.46 -19.23
C ARG A 12 -16.69 -0.51 -18.43
N ALA A 13 -16.55 0.34 -17.42
CA ALA A 13 -15.44 0.27 -16.49
C ALA A 13 -15.38 -1.18 -15.94
N PRO A 14 -14.19 -1.77 -15.81
CA PRO A 14 -14.06 -3.10 -15.24
C PRO A 14 -14.74 -3.13 -13.85
N PRO A 15 -15.38 -4.25 -13.48
CA PRO A 15 -16.07 -4.34 -12.20
C PRO A 15 -15.09 -4.00 -11.08
N ARG A 16 -15.39 -2.94 -10.30
CA ARG A 16 -14.63 -2.61 -9.10
C ARG A 16 -14.70 -3.82 -8.19
N ARG A 17 -13.53 -4.42 -7.93
CA ARG A 17 -13.36 -5.42 -6.87
C ARG A 17 -13.87 -4.78 -5.58
N VAL A 18 -14.93 -5.33 -5.01
CA VAL A 18 -15.40 -4.95 -3.67
C VAL A 18 -14.28 -5.32 -2.69
N ALA A 19 -13.52 -4.31 -2.27
CA ALA A 19 -12.71 -4.42 -1.07
C ALA A 19 -13.68 -4.63 0.10
N PRO A 20 -13.40 -5.53 1.07
CA PRO A 20 -14.18 -5.58 2.28
C PRO A 20 -14.08 -4.22 2.98
N THR A 21 -15.20 -3.51 3.07
CA THR A 21 -15.35 -2.34 3.91
C THR A 21 -15.25 -2.80 5.36
N SER A 22 -14.07 -2.67 5.96
CA SER A 22 -13.97 -2.59 7.41
C SER A 22 -14.67 -1.29 7.80
N VAL A 23 -15.93 -1.40 8.23
CA VAL A 23 -16.61 -0.35 8.99
C VAL A 23 -15.79 -0.14 10.26
N ARG A 24 -14.89 0.84 10.24
CA ARG A 24 -14.37 1.45 11.46
C ARG A 24 -15.28 2.63 11.77
N LYS A 25 -15.84 2.62 12.99
CA LYS A 25 -16.59 3.74 13.54
C LYS A 25 -15.72 4.99 13.45
N GLU A 26 -16.30 6.05 12.91
CA GLU A 26 -15.76 7.40 13.00
C GLU A 26 -15.80 7.82 14.46
N ASP A 27 -14.62 8.02 15.05
CA ASP A 27 -14.46 8.94 16.18
C ASP A 27 -13.60 10.09 15.67
N THR A 28 -14.19 11.28 15.67
CA THR A 28 -13.51 12.52 15.37
C THR A 28 -12.48 12.78 16.47
N ALA A 29 -11.20 12.73 16.14
CA ALA A 29 -10.15 13.22 17.02
C ALA A 29 -9.10 13.96 16.19
N GLU A 30 -8.90 15.21 16.57
CA GLU A 30 -8.02 16.19 15.97
C GLU A 30 -6.57 15.71 15.82
N THR A 31 -5.89 16.35 14.87
CA THR A 31 -4.49 16.18 14.54
C THR A 31 -3.57 16.29 15.76
N ALA A 32 -3.00 15.17 16.17
CA ALA A 32 -1.68 15.13 16.75
C ALA A 32 -1.01 13.85 16.26
N VAL A 33 -0.16 13.97 15.24
CA VAL A 33 0.90 12.97 15.00
C VAL A 33 1.88 13.09 16.16
N HIS A 34 1.47 12.58 17.33
CA HIS A 34 2.40 12.13 18.34
C HIS A 34 3.11 10.94 17.71
N VAL A 35 4.20 11.23 16.99
CA VAL A 35 5.28 10.28 16.77
C VAL A 35 5.82 9.99 18.16
N ALA A 36 5.13 9.11 18.88
CA ALA A 36 5.67 8.49 20.05
C ALA A 36 6.92 7.77 19.55
N GLN A 37 8.08 8.39 19.77
CA GLN A 37 9.36 7.72 19.73
C GLN A 37 9.32 6.65 20.81
N ARG A 38 8.60 5.55 20.54
CA ARG A 38 8.67 4.34 21.34
C ARG A 38 10.07 3.81 21.08
N SER A 39 10.98 4.11 22.00
CA SER A 39 12.37 3.68 22.02
C SER A 39 12.54 2.16 22.22
N GLY A 40 11.51 1.37 21.89
CA GLY A 40 11.50 -0.08 22.00
C GLY A 40 10.80 -0.66 20.78
N VAL A 41 11.49 -1.60 20.12
CA VAL A 41 10.92 -2.44 19.06
C VAL A 41 9.69 -3.13 19.63
N HIS A 42 8.49 -2.74 19.19
CA HIS A 42 7.28 -3.39 19.64
C HIS A 42 7.14 -4.73 18.90
N PRO A 43 7.10 -5.89 19.59
CA PRO A 43 7.15 -7.20 18.94
C PRO A 43 6.08 -7.39 17.85
N ALA A 44 4.89 -6.84 18.05
CA ALA A 44 3.81 -6.91 17.05
C ALA A 44 4.12 -6.11 15.77
N VAL A 45 4.88 -5.01 15.86
CA VAL A 45 5.28 -4.20 14.70
C VAL A 45 6.33 -4.95 13.89
N GLN A 46 7.28 -5.60 14.56
CA GLN A 46 8.29 -6.43 13.90
C GLN A 46 7.67 -7.64 13.21
N GLN A 47 6.77 -8.36 13.88
CA GLN A 47 6.04 -9.48 13.26
C GLN A 47 5.23 -9.04 12.03
N ALA A 48 4.55 -7.88 12.10
CA ALA A 48 3.80 -7.35 10.98
C ALA A 48 4.70 -6.91 9.81
N ARG A 49 5.88 -6.37 10.11
CA ARG A 49 6.90 -6.02 9.11
C ARG A 49 7.42 -7.28 8.39
N ASP A 50 7.77 -8.32 9.13
CA ASP A 50 8.28 -9.57 8.57
C ASP A 50 7.21 -10.28 7.72
N PHE A 51 5.95 -10.26 8.17
CA PHE A 51 4.82 -10.74 7.38
C PHE A 51 4.67 -9.99 6.05
N ALA A 52 4.77 -8.65 6.08
CA ALA A 52 4.69 -7.84 4.87
C ALA A 52 5.82 -8.16 3.88
N VAL A 53 7.05 -8.38 4.37
CA VAL A 53 8.19 -8.80 3.53
C VAL A 53 7.92 -10.16 2.90
N ALA A 54 7.49 -11.15 3.68
CA ALA A 54 7.20 -12.49 3.19
C ALA A 54 6.08 -12.47 2.13
N GLN A 55 5.03 -11.67 2.36
CA GLN A 55 3.93 -11.51 1.41
C GLN A 55 4.44 -10.90 0.09
N ALA A 56 5.24 -9.83 0.14
CA ALA A 56 5.79 -9.20 -1.07
C ALA A 56 6.67 -10.18 -1.87
N GLN A 57 7.43 -11.04 -1.20
CA GLN A 57 8.21 -12.10 -1.85
C GLN A 57 7.30 -13.14 -2.52
N GLN A 58 6.24 -13.58 -1.83
CA GLN A 58 5.27 -14.54 -2.37
C GLN A 58 4.51 -13.97 -3.58
N GLU A 59 4.21 -12.68 -3.57
CA GLU A 59 3.55 -11.97 -4.69
C GLU A 59 4.51 -11.67 -5.85
N GLY A 60 5.81 -11.95 -5.69
CA GLY A 60 6.81 -11.70 -6.73
C GLY A 60 7.08 -10.20 -6.94
N CYS A 61 6.98 -9.37 -5.90
CA CYS A 61 7.38 -7.98 -5.97
C CYS A 61 8.90 -7.86 -6.22
N THR A 62 9.29 -7.55 -7.45
CA THR A 62 10.68 -7.35 -7.87
C THR A 62 11.18 -5.91 -7.73
N GLY A 63 10.32 -5.01 -7.24
CA GLY A 63 10.67 -3.61 -7.02
C GLY A 63 11.64 -3.42 -5.85
N ASN A 64 12.36 -2.31 -5.84
CA ASN A 64 13.25 -1.97 -4.73
C ASN A 64 12.45 -1.32 -3.61
N PHE A 65 12.56 -1.89 -2.42
CA PHE A 65 11.88 -1.40 -1.23
C PHE A 65 12.81 -1.45 -0.03
N LYS A 66 12.54 -0.60 0.96
CA LYS A 66 13.17 -0.67 2.28
C LYS A 66 12.12 -1.02 3.33
N SER A 67 12.44 -1.98 4.18
CA SER A 67 11.55 -2.39 5.27
C SER A 67 11.79 -1.54 6.52
N PHE A 68 10.74 -1.09 7.18
CA PHE A 68 10.83 -0.24 8.38
C PHE A 68 9.72 -0.56 9.37
N ASP A 69 10.01 -0.42 10.67
CA ASP A 69 9.06 -0.67 11.75
C ASP A 69 8.17 0.56 11.94
N SER A 70 7.21 0.73 11.01
CA SER A 70 6.27 1.85 11.03
C SER A 70 5.09 1.57 11.96
N PRO A 71 4.74 2.48 12.89
CA PRO A 71 3.53 2.35 13.69
C PRO A 71 2.25 2.54 12.85
N PHE A 72 2.38 3.01 11.61
CA PHE A 72 1.26 3.31 10.71
C PHE A 72 0.94 2.17 9.73
N GLY A 73 1.61 1.01 9.85
CA GLY A 73 1.36 -0.14 8.98
C GLY A 73 2.02 -0.08 7.60
N ASN A 74 2.79 0.99 7.32
CA ASN A 74 3.58 1.10 6.09
C ASN A 74 4.96 0.47 6.32
N PHE A 75 5.03 -0.86 6.21
CA PHE A 75 6.25 -1.62 6.51
C PHE A 75 7.24 -1.67 5.35
N LEU A 76 6.76 -1.51 4.12
CA LEU A 76 7.58 -1.49 2.91
C LEU A 76 7.44 -0.13 2.23
N LEU A 77 8.56 0.56 2.07
CA LEU A 77 8.61 1.82 1.34
C LEU A 77 9.37 1.62 0.02
N PRO A 78 8.78 1.98 -1.13
CA PRO A 78 9.51 1.95 -2.39
C PRO A 78 10.68 2.94 -2.34
N VAL A 79 11.84 2.53 -2.82
CA VAL A 79 13.05 3.35 -2.82
C VAL A 79 13.68 3.37 -4.21
N ILE A 80 14.34 4.49 -4.52
CA ILE A 80 15.22 4.56 -5.69
C ILE A 80 16.48 3.77 -5.33
N PRO A 81 16.88 2.79 -6.15
CA PRO A 81 18.08 2.01 -5.89
C PRO A 81 19.31 2.90 -5.86
N THR A 82 20.23 2.57 -4.98
CA THR A 82 21.55 3.18 -4.94
C THR A 82 22.45 2.53 -5.99
N ARG A 83 23.52 3.22 -6.39
CA ARG A 83 24.49 2.69 -7.36
C ARG A 83 25.09 1.33 -6.94
N ALA A 84 25.26 1.11 -5.63
CA ALA A 84 25.74 -0.15 -5.07
C ALA A 84 24.78 -1.32 -5.32
N GLU A 85 23.47 -1.06 -5.32
CA GLU A 85 22.42 -2.06 -5.57
C GLU A 85 22.25 -2.37 -7.07
N LEU A 86 22.75 -1.49 -7.95
CA LEU A 86 22.66 -1.62 -9.41
C LEU A 86 23.88 -2.26 -10.07
N GLY A 87 24.90 -2.66 -9.30
CA GLY A 87 26.07 -3.39 -9.83
C GLY A 87 27.38 -2.60 -9.95
N GLY A 88 27.44 -1.35 -9.47
CA GLY A 88 28.70 -0.58 -9.34
C GLY A 88 29.14 0.20 -10.58
#